data_AF-A0A2V6YYH7-F1
#
_entry.id   AF-A0A2V6YYH7-F1
#
_cell.length_a   1.000
_cell.length_b   1.000
_cell.length_c   1.000
_cell.angle_alpha   90.00
_cell.angle_beta   90.00
_cell.angle_gamma   90.00
#
_symmetry.space_group_name_H-M   'P 1'
#
loop_
_entity.id
_entity.type
_entity.pdbx_description
1 polymer ?
#
loop_
_entity_poly.entity_id
_entity_poly.type
_entity_poly.pdbx_seq_one_letter_code
_entity_poly.pdbx_strand_id
1 'polypeptide(L)'
;MSSVMKTTRDVKGIGLSIVRPDAPDKVTGVVQYVADLSPRGLLHAKLLRSPHAHARILKIDVSKARALPGVRAVLTAADIPELKKKAPTRAHAVLAIDRVVFAGQPVAAVAADEPAIAEEALDLIDVQYEVLAVSADPLEAMKPGAPPVADAGTEADTSEAQAHGSVAGVATEAKPAKAVNISQQARLQRGDVAKALAESDVVIERTYRVPMVHQGYLEPHAVLAQWDTAGNLTLWSSTQGSFNTRSEVADVLEISENRIKVIPMECGGGFGGKIRALCEPITAILARVTARPVRYVMTRREELEAGMPAPQVIIRLKTGVKRDGTLMAIEGEAILESGAFSGAVLAVSGVFLASLYRWPNFDVKGFEVLTHKPSIAAYRAPVAPQTIFAIDSHMEQIARAIGADPVEFRLRHLQREGDKMANGQPWLSNGGVEVLTRLAAHPLWKTRAQWKASSPNGRGADRRDGLRRRHRQGEDHDRRHRRRADDRPERGQQDHLHGRRGGDAGRAERAQPDARDRRQGARGLRARPRDRRRQGRGAGRAEQGHHARADRQEGQPLHVEGAAGVRRQPSGLLAAGAGLLRPAGEDRGRSRDRRGDAARLRRRPGRR
;
A
#
# COMPACT_ATOMS: atom_id res chain seq x y z
N MET A 1 -13.33 -44.95 -9.06
CA MET A 1 -13.21 -44.11 -10.28
C MET A 1 -12.31 -42.93 -9.94
N SER A 2 -11.07 -42.93 -10.44
CA SER A 2 -10.09 -41.87 -10.23
C SER A 2 -10.57 -40.61 -10.94
N SER A 3 -10.83 -39.54 -10.20
CA SER A 3 -11.07 -38.21 -10.76
C SER A 3 -9.75 -37.67 -11.31
N VAL A 4 -9.46 -38.02 -12.56
CA VAL A 4 -8.37 -37.40 -13.32
C VAL A 4 -8.79 -35.94 -13.51
N MET A 5 -8.14 -35.01 -12.79
CA MET A 5 -8.29 -33.58 -13.07
C MET A 5 -7.95 -33.36 -14.55
N LYS A 6 -8.95 -32.91 -15.32
CA LYS A 6 -8.71 -32.43 -16.69
C LYS A 6 -7.67 -31.31 -16.60
N THR A 7 -6.48 -31.56 -17.11
CA THR A 7 -5.47 -30.51 -17.29
C THR A 7 -6.02 -29.46 -18.25
N THR A 8 -5.51 -28.23 -18.18
CA THR A 8 -5.93 -27.07 -19.01
C THR A 8 -5.86 -27.30 -20.53
N ARG A 9 -5.39 -28.46 -20.99
CA ARG A 9 -5.32 -28.84 -22.40
C ARG A 9 -6.68 -29.24 -23.00
N ASP A 10 -7.66 -29.63 -22.17
CA ASP A 10 -8.98 -30.10 -22.65
C ASP A 10 -10.07 -29.02 -22.60
N VAL A 11 -9.72 -27.77 -22.28
CA VAL A 11 -10.63 -26.62 -22.22
C VAL A 11 -10.30 -25.65 -23.34
N LYS A 12 -11.26 -25.43 -24.26
CA LYS A 12 -11.15 -24.38 -25.28
C LYS A 12 -10.97 -23.03 -24.58
N GLY A 13 -9.78 -22.43 -24.71
CA GLY A 13 -9.50 -21.05 -24.28
C GLY A 13 -8.64 -20.87 -23.01
N ILE A 14 -8.35 -21.90 -22.22
CA ILE A 14 -7.51 -21.78 -21.01
C ILE A 14 -6.07 -22.17 -21.33
N GLY A 15 -5.08 -21.37 -20.90
CA GLY A 15 -3.65 -21.65 -21.10
C GLY A 15 -3.12 -21.33 -22.51
N LEU A 16 -3.96 -20.77 -23.40
CA LEU A 16 -3.56 -20.34 -24.74
C LEU A 16 -3.00 -18.91 -24.72
N SER A 17 -2.01 -18.64 -25.57
CA SER A 17 -1.54 -17.28 -25.84
C SER A 17 -2.50 -16.61 -26.83
N ILE A 18 -3.51 -15.93 -26.30
CA ILE A 18 -4.50 -15.17 -27.10
C ILE A 18 -4.17 -13.68 -27.08
N VAL A 19 -4.51 -12.97 -28.16
CA VAL A 19 -4.43 -11.51 -28.19
C VAL A 19 -5.40 -10.95 -27.17
N ARG A 20 -4.92 -10.09 -26.28
CA ARG A 20 -5.78 -9.44 -25.30
C ARG A 20 -6.74 -8.48 -26.00
N PRO A 21 -8.03 -8.43 -25.63
CA PRO A 21 -8.99 -7.52 -26.24
C PRO A 21 -8.60 -6.04 -26.18
N ASP A 22 -7.87 -5.62 -25.14
CA ASP A 22 -7.41 -4.25 -24.92
C ASP A 22 -6.05 -3.93 -25.55
N ALA A 23 -5.38 -4.91 -26.18
CA ALA A 23 -4.04 -4.70 -26.73
C ALA A 23 -3.99 -3.72 -27.91
N PRO A 24 -4.89 -3.80 -28.93
CA PRO A 24 -4.84 -2.88 -30.07
C PRO A 24 -4.91 -1.41 -29.66
N ASP A 25 -5.81 -1.07 -28.74
CA ASP A 25 -6.02 0.32 -28.31
C ASP A 25 -4.81 0.85 -27.50
N LYS A 26 -4.15 -0.03 -26.73
CA LYS A 26 -2.94 0.32 -25.97
C LYS A 26 -1.73 0.58 -26.86
N VAL A 27 -1.53 -0.22 -27.91
CA VAL A 27 -0.37 -0.06 -28.81
C VAL A 27 -0.57 1.02 -29.86
N THR A 28 -1.80 1.50 -30.06
CA THR A 28 -2.14 2.58 -30.99
C THR A 28 -2.29 3.95 -30.32
N GLY A 29 -2.24 4.00 -28.98
CA GLY A 29 -2.38 5.24 -28.21
C GLY A 29 -3.82 5.78 -28.15
N VAL A 30 -4.82 4.92 -28.40
CA VAL A 30 -6.24 5.29 -28.36
C VAL A 30 -6.84 5.14 -26.95
N VAL A 31 -6.25 4.29 -26.12
CA VAL A 31 -6.63 4.17 -24.70
C VAL A 31 -6.55 5.52 -24.01
N GLN A 32 -7.60 5.84 -23.24
CA GLN A 32 -7.63 7.03 -22.38
C GLN A 32 -7.30 6.66 -20.93
N TYR A 33 -6.31 7.34 -20.38
CA TYR A 33 -6.01 7.42 -18.95
C TYR A 33 -6.73 8.63 -18.35
N VAL A 34 -6.74 8.76 -17.01
CA VAL A 34 -7.40 9.90 -16.34
C VAL A 34 -6.82 11.24 -16.80
N ALA A 35 -5.51 11.30 -17.02
CA ALA A 35 -4.81 12.49 -17.48
C ALA A 35 -5.20 12.96 -18.90
N ASP A 36 -5.88 12.11 -19.67
CA ASP A 36 -6.33 12.42 -21.03
C ASP A 36 -7.75 13.03 -21.05
N LEU A 37 -8.49 12.92 -19.93
CA LEU A 37 -9.85 13.42 -19.83
C LEU A 37 -9.90 14.94 -19.69
N SER A 38 -10.59 15.62 -20.61
CA SER A 38 -10.69 17.09 -20.64
C SER A 38 -12.16 17.55 -20.71
N PRO A 39 -12.96 17.39 -19.64
CA PRO A 39 -14.34 17.88 -19.62
C PRO A 39 -14.39 19.40 -19.71
N ARG A 40 -15.53 19.95 -20.17
CA ARG A 40 -15.73 21.40 -20.23
C ARG A 40 -15.63 21.99 -18.82
N GLY A 41 -14.90 23.10 -18.70
CA GLY A 41 -14.75 23.82 -17.44
C GLY A 41 -13.86 23.11 -16.43
N LEU A 42 -13.01 22.18 -16.88
CA LEU A 42 -12.01 21.51 -16.05
C LEU A 42 -11.16 22.51 -15.24
N LEU A 43 -10.90 22.17 -14.00
CA LEU A 43 -9.91 22.81 -13.13
C LEU A 43 -8.77 21.83 -12.82
N HIS A 44 -7.60 22.39 -12.55
CA HIS A 44 -6.38 21.66 -12.25
C HIS A 44 -6.03 21.81 -10.78
N ALA A 45 -5.91 20.67 -10.09
CA ALA A 45 -5.55 20.65 -8.69
C ALA A 45 -4.03 20.48 -8.49
N LYS A 46 -3.51 21.12 -7.44
CA LYS A 46 -2.14 20.94 -6.91
C LYS A 46 -2.16 21.02 -5.39
N LEU A 47 -1.27 20.30 -4.72
CA LEU A 47 -1.21 20.28 -3.26
C LEU A 47 0.16 20.79 -2.77
N LEU A 48 0.14 21.73 -1.84
CA LEU A 48 1.33 22.13 -1.10
C LEU A 48 1.66 21.02 -0.10
N ARG A 49 2.92 20.58 -0.09
CA ARG A 49 3.39 19.49 0.78
C ARG A 49 4.41 20.00 1.77
N SER A 50 4.41 19.41 2.95
CA SER A 50 5.39 19.77 3.96
C SER A 50 6.79 19.27 3.59
N PRO A 51 7.84 20.08 3.77
CA PRO A 51 9.22 19.64 3.65
C PRO A 51 9.72 18.90 4.92
N HIS A 52 8.94 18.86 6.00
CA HIS A 52 9.38 18.33 7.29
C HIS A 52 8.78 16.95 7.58
N ALA A 53 9.58 16.07 8.20
CA ALA A 53 9.12 14.75 8.64
C ALA A 53 8.22 14.82 9.88
N HIS A 54 8.44 15.79 10.76
CA HIS A 54 7.61 16.03 11.93
C HIS A 54 7.65 17.52 12.29
N ALA A 55 6.49 18.19 12.29
CA ALA A 55 6.40 19.59 12.67
C ALA A 55 4.99 19.95 13.12
N ARG A 56 4.86 20.86 14.09
CA ARG A 56 3.60 21.53 14.41
C ARG A 56 3.37 22.65 13.41
N ILE A 57 2.15 22.79 12.92
CA ILE A 57 1.74 23.89 12.05
C ILE A 57 1.32 25.05 12.95
N LEU A 58 2.06 26.16 12.91
CA LEU A 58 1.75 27.35 13.70
C LEU A 58 0.75 28.25 12.98
N LYS A 59 0.94 28.43 11.67
CA LYS A 59 0.11 29.28 10.82
C LYS A 59 0.22 28.85 9.36
N ILE A 60 -0.90 28.94 8.63
CA ILE A 60 -0.93 28.85 7.17
C ILE A 60 -1.57 30.14 6.64
N ASP A 61 -0.84 30.88 5.80
CA ASP A 61 -1.36 32.07 5.10
C ASP A 61 -1.56 31.76 3.61
N VAL A 62 -2.82 31.72 3.19
CA VAL A 62 -3.24 31.45 1.81
C VAL A 62 -3.73 32.70 1.09
N SER A 63 -3.61 33.88 1.70
CA SER A 63 -4.23 35.12 1.19
C SER A 63 -3.73 35.50 -0.22
N LYS A 64 -2.42 35.45 -0.45
CA LYS A 64 -1.80 35.74 -1.75
C LYS A 64 -2.22 34.74 -2.81
N ALA A 65 -2.20 33.44 -2.48
CA ALA A 65 -2.64 32.37 -3.38
C ALA A 65 -4.12 32.52 -3.78
N ARG A 66 -5.00 32.88 -2.84
CA ARG A 66 -6.43 33.14 -3.11
C ARG A 66 -6.65 34.36 -4.01
N ALA A 67 -5.77 35.36 -3.93
CA ALA A 67 -5.86 36.58 -4.73
C ALA A 67 -5.28 36.42 -6.16
N LEU A 68 -4.55 35.34 -6.44
CA LEU A 68 -3.93 35.11 -7.75
C LEU A 68 -5.01 34.88 -8.83
N PRO A 69 -5.02 35.66 -9.94
CA PRO A 69 -5.97 35.46 -11.02
C PRO A 69 -5.94 34.04 -11.59
N GLY A 70 -7.12 33.45 -11.77
CA GLY A 70 -7.27 32.07 -12.27
C GLY A 70 -7.31 31.00 -11.17
N VAL A 71 -6.96 31.34 -9.93
CA VAL A 71 -7.21 30.46 -8.77
C VAL A 71 -8.70 30.48 -8.42
N ARG A 72 -9.29 29.30 -8.24
CA ARG A 72 -10.73 29.12 -7.96
C ARG A 72 -11.01 28.63 -6.55
N ALA A 73 -10.08 27.90 -5.95
CA ALA A 73 -10.15 27.51 -4.54
C ALA A 73 -8.75 27.31 -3.97
N VAL A 74 -8.57 27.69 -2.70
CA VAL A 74 -7.43 27.29 -1.87
C VAL A 74 -7.98 26.82 -0.52
N LEU A 75 -7.79 25.54 -0.22
CA LEU A 75 -8.27 24.87 0.97
C LEU A 75 -7.11 24.45 1.87
N THR A 76 -7.33 24.63 3.17
CA THR A 76 -6.53 24.06 4.26
C THR A 76 -7.41 23.10 5.06
N ALA A 77 -6.84 22.38 6.03
CA ALA A 77 -7.65 21.56 6.93
C ALA A 77 -8.72 22.35 7.71
N ALA A 78 -8.55 23.67 7.88
CA ALA A 78 -9.55 24.51 8.54
C ALA A 78 -10.82 24.70 7.69
N ASP A 79 -10.71 24.57 6.36
CA ASP A 79 -11.83 24.68 5.43
C ASP A 79 -12.59 23.35 5.26
N ILE A 80 -12.14 22.25 5.92
CA ILE A 80 -12.69 20.90 5.79
C ILE A 80 -12.92 20.29 7.19
N PRO A 81 -14.00 20.67 7.88
CA PRO A 81 -14.24 20.27 9.27
C PRO A 81 -14.33 18.76 9.49
N GLU A 82 -14.74 18.00 8.48
CA GLU A 82 -14.87 16.53 8.52
C GLU A 82 -13.53 15.85 8.84
N LEU A 83 -12.40 16.44 8.44
CA LEU A 83 -11.07 15.86 8.70
C LEU A 83 -10.74 15.78 10.20
N LYS A 84 -11.37 16.61 11.04
CA LYS A 84 -11.12 16.64 12.50
C LYS A 84 -11.99 15.64 13.29
N LYS A 85 -13.00 15.04 12.66
CA LYS A 85 -14.03 14.26 13.39
C LYS A 85 -13.59 12.85 13.74
N LYS A 86 -12.64 12.29 13.00
CA LYS A 86 -12.20 10.90 13.13
C LYS A 86 -10.72 10.80 13.45
N ALA A 87 -10.33 9.68 14.04
CA ALA A 87 -8.92 9.37 14.27
C ALA A 87 -8.14 9.38 12.95
N PRO A 88 -6.90 9.91 12.95
CA PRO A 88 -6.14 10.07 11.73
C PRO A 88 -5.63 8.69 11.23
N THR A 89 -6.35 8.11 10.28
CA THR A 89 -5.88 7.00 9.43
C THR A 89 -5.29 7.56 8.14
N ARG A 90 -4.62 6.71 7.33
CA ARG A 90 -4.02 7.19 6.08
C ARG A 90 -5.07 7.81 5.13
N ALA A 91 -6.27 7.24 5.08
CA ALA A 91 -7.39 7.74 4.27
C ALA A 91 -7.93 9.08 4.76
N HIS A 92 -7.98 9.30 6.09
CA HIS A 92 -8.47 10.55 6.69
C HIS A 92 -7.40 11.65 6.75
N ALA A 93 -6.12 11.29 6.62
CA ALA A 93 -5.00 12.23 6.53
C ALA A 93 -4.90 12.90 5.14
N VAL A 94 -6.01 13.52 4.72
CA VAL A 94 -6.16 14.20 3.44
C VAL A 94 -5.29 15.46 3.38
N LEU A 95 -5.38 16.30 4.41
CA LEU A 95 -4.50 17.45 4.67
C LEU A 95 -4.03 17.38 6.12
N ALA A 96 -2.83 17.88 6.40
CA ALA A 96 -2.31 18.04 7.75
C ALA A 96 -3.16 19.06 8.52
N ILE A 97 -3.56 18.69 9.74
CA ILE A 97 -4.46 19.49 10.58
C ILE A 97 -3.63 20.37 11.52
N ASP A 98 -3.09 19.78 12.59
CA ASP A 98 -2.30 20.50 13.61
C ASP A 98 -0.79 20.19 13.50
N ARG A 99 -0.47 19.04 12.92
CA ARG A 99 0.91 18.57 12.75
C ARG A 99 1.09 17.83 11.43
N VAL A 100 2.29 17.94 10.91
CA VAL A 100 2.83 17.11 9.85
C VAL A 100 3.54 15.92 10.50
N VAL A 101 3.30 14.72 9.99
CA VAL A 101 3.86 13.46 10.51
C VAL A 101 4.70 12.69 9.49
N PHE A 102 4.88 13.22 8.27
CA PHE A 102 5.90 12.78 7.32
C PHE A 102 6.20 13.87 6.28
N ALA A 103 7.41 13.85 5.72
CA ALA A 103 7.80 14.76 4.65
C ALA A 103 7.05 14.37 3.36
N GLY A 104 6.40 15.34 2.71
CA GLY A 104 5.49 15.09 1.59
C GLY A 104 4.01 15.08 1.98
N GLN A 105 3.66 15.19 3.27
CA GLN A 105 2.25 15.26 3.68
C GLN A 105 1.60 16.53 3.12
N PRO A 106 0.43 16.43 2.47
CA PRO A 106 -0.31 17.61 2.00
C PRO A 106 -0.73 18.52 3.15
N VAL A 107 -0.63 19.84 2.96
CA VAL A 107 -0.96 20.87 3.96
C VAL A 107 -2.01 21.84 3.45
N ALA A 108 -1.98 22.15 2.15
CA ALA A 108 -2.99 22.94 1.47
C ALA A 108 -3.26 22.38 0.06
N ALA A 109 -4.43 22.68 -0.47
CA ALA A 109 -4.89 22.25 -1.78
C ALA A 109 -5.36 23.44 -2.60
N VAL A 110 -4.94 23.52 -3.86
CA VAL A 110 -5.34 24.56 -4.81
C VAL A 110 -6.10 23.93 -5.97
N ALA A 111 -7.13 24.61 -6.46
CA ALA A 111 -7.71 24.38 -7.79
C ALA A 111 -7.68 25.68 -8.60
N ALA A 112 -7.14 25.62 -9.83
CA ALA A 112 -7.03 26.76 -10.74
C ALA A 112 -7.46 26.40 -12.17
N ASP A 113 -7.66 27.41 -13.01
CA ASP A 113 -8.07 27.23 -14.40
C ASP A 113 -6.99 26.54 -15.26
N GLU A 114 -5.71 26.70 -14.92
CA GLU A 114 -4.57 26.12 -15.63
C GLU A 114 -3.59 25.44 -14.67
N PRO A 115 -2.86 24.38 -15.10
CA PRO A 115 -1.87 23.71 -14.26
C PRO A 115 -0.78 24.66 -13.74
N ALA A 116 -0.28 25.56 -14.59
CA ALA A 116 0.79 26.49 -14.23
C ALA A 116 0.37 27.49 -13.15
N ILE A 117 -0.89 27.96 -13.20
CA ILE A 117 -1.46 28.86 -12.17
C ILE A 117 -1.61 28.11 -10.85
N ALA A 118 -2.02 26.84 -10.88
CA ALA A 118 -2.11 26.02 -9.67
C ALA A 118 -0.74 25.81 -9.02
N GLU A 119 0.33 25.67 -9.82
CA GLU A 119 1.72 25.57 -9.34
C GLU A 119 2.21 26.90 -8.76
N GLU A 120 2.04 28.02 -9.46
CA GLU A 120 2.40 29.36 -8.97
C GLU A 120 1.68 29.70 -7.65
N ALA A 121 0.41 29.32 -7.53
CA ALA A 121 -0.36 29.52 -6.32
C ALA A 121 0.24 28.78 -5.10
N LEU A 122 0.90 27.63 -5.29
CA LEU A 122 1.56 26.93 -4.17
C LEU A 122 2.71 27.76 -3.59
N ASP A 123 3.49 28.43 -4.45
CA ASP A 123 4.63 29.26 -4.05
C ASP A 123 4.20 30.52 -3.27
N LEU A 124 2.93 30.90 -3.38
CA LEU A 124 2.33 32.04 -2.68
C LEU A 124 1.73 31.68 -1.31
N ILE A 125 1.72 30.40 -0.93
CA ILE A 125 1.23 29.95 0.38
C ILE A 125 2.40 29.94 1.37
N ASP A 126 2.29 30.72 2.44
CA ASP A 126 3.28 30.74 3.52
C ASP A 126 2.84 29.82 4.66
N VAL A 127 3.72 28.91 5.09
CA VAL A 127 3.45 28.00 6.21
C VAL A 127 4.56 28.13 7.24
N GLN A 128 4.15 28.45 8.48
CA GLN A 128 5.05 28.55 9.61
C GLN A 128 5.01 27.27 10.43
N TYR A 129 6.18 26.65 10.61
CA TYR A 129 6.35 25.39 11.30
C TYR A 129 7.20 25.54 12.57
N GLU A 130 6.86 24.76 13.59
CA GLU A 130 7.77 24.39 14.66
C GLU A 130 8.23 22.96 14.41
N VAL A 131 9.50 22.78 14.03
CA VAL A 131 10.06 21.45 13.71
C VAL A 131 10.21 20.62 14.99
N LEU A 132 9.77 19.37 14.94
CA LEU A 132 9.74 18.45 16.08
C LEU A 132 10.70 17.28 15.88
N ALA A 133 10.98 16.55 16.97
CA ALA A 133 11.87 15.39 16.95
C ALA A 133 11.29 14.23 16.13
N VAL A 134 12.16 13.53 15.39
CA VAL A 134 11.75 12.54 14.38
C VAL A 134 12.17 11.13 14.79
N SER A 135 11.23 10.19 14.72
CA SER A 135 11.45 8.74 14.75
C SER A 135 11.48 8.19 13.32
N ALA A 136 12.66 7.90 12.77
CA ALA A 136 12.82 7.46 11.37
C ALA A 136 13.33 6.00 11.20
N ASP A 137 14.04 5.45 12.19
CA ASP A 137 14.47 4.06 12.18
C ASP A 137 13.50 3.22 13.04
N PRO A 138 12.96 2.11 12.53
CA PRO A 138 11.98 1.32 13.28
C PRO A 138 12.56 0.65 14.53
N LEU A 139 13.86 0.33 14.59
CA LEU A 139 14.46 -0.25 15.81
C LEU A 139 14.64 0.80 16.90
N GLU A 140 14.98 2.03 16.53
CA GLU A 140 15.05 3.15 17.47
C GLU A 140 13.65 3.61 17.92
N ALA A 141 12.68 3.63 17.00
CA ALA A 141 11.31 4.05 17.27
C ALA A 141 10.61 3.20 18.34
N MET A 142 11.00 1.92 18.48
CA MET A 142 10.48 0.99 19.48
C MET A 142 11.04 1.20 20.90
N LYS A 143 12.08 2.03 21.07
CA LYS A 143 12.75 2.20 22.36
C LYS A 143 11.99 3.18 23.27
N PRO A 144 12.06 2.99 24.60
CA PRO A 144 11.56 3.98 25.55
C PRO A 144 12.17 5.36 25.29
N GLY A 145 11.35 6.41 25.29
CA GLY A 145 11.79 7.80 25.06
C GLY A 145 11.91 8.22 23.59
N ALA A 146 11.63 7.33 22.63
CA ALA A 146 11.56 7.73 21.22
C ALA A 146 10.43 8.76 20.99
N PRO A 147 10.60 9.73 20.05
CA PRO A 147 9.53 10.65 19.69
C PRO A 147 8.25 9.89 19.28
N PRO A 148 7.08 10.20 19.87
CA PRO A 148 5.82 9.54 19.53
C PRO A 148 5.37 9.93 18.12
N VAL A 149 4.93 8.95 17.34
CA VAL A 149 4.42 9.13 15.96
C VAL A 149 2.90 9.31 15.95
N ALA A 150 2.21 8.58 16.84
CA ALA A 150 0.77 8.66 17.02
C ALA A 150 0.43 9.05 18.46
N ASP A 151 -0.75 9.64 18.65
CA ASP A 151 -1.25 9.98 19.99
C ASP A 151 -1.55 8.70 20.78
N ALA A 152 -1.40 8.77 22.09
CA ALA A 152 -1.69 7.65 22.97
C ALA A 152 -3.16 7.22 22.81
N GLY A 153 -3.39 5.92 22.57
CA GLY A 153 -4.73 5.37 22.36
C GLY A 153 -5.24 5.41 20.91
N THR A 154 -4.43 5.84 19.94
CA THR A 154 -4.76 5.70 18.51
C THR A 154 -4.94 4.22 18.17
N GLU A 155 -6.13 3.83 17.70
CA GLU A 155 -6.40 2.46 17.27
C GLU A 155 -5.68 2.15 15.96
N ALA A 156 -5.23 0.90 15.80
CA ALA A 156 -4.56 0.46 14.59
C ALA A 156 -5.57 0.25 13.45
N ASP A 157 -5.31 0.88 12.31
CA ASP A 157 -5.99 0.58 11.05
C ASP A 157 -5.57 -0.81 10.55
N THR A 158 -6.54 -1.73 10.52
CA THR A 158 -6.36 -3.12 10.07
C THR A 158 -7.02 -3.41 8.72
N SER A 159 -7.55 -2.38 8.05
CA SER A 159 -8.32 -2.54 6.81
C SER A 159 -7.51 -3.18 5.67
N GLU A 160 -6.21 -2.85 5.57
CA GLU A 160 -5.33 -3.47 4.59
C GLU A 160 -5.18 -4.97 4.88
N ALA A 161 -4.97 -5.37 6.13
CA ALA A 161 -4.89 -6.78 6.49
C ALA A 161 -6.17 -7.53 6.11
N GLN A 162 -7.35 -6.98 6.42
CA GLN A 162 -8.65 -7.58 6.10
C GLN A 162 -8.86 -7.81 4.59
N ALA A 163 -8.28 -6.96 3.74
CA ALA A 163 -8.38 -7.09 2.30
C ALA A 163 -7.55 -8.26 1.71
N HIS A 164 -6.61 -8.85 2.47
CA HIS A 164 -5.75 -9.95 2.00
C HIS A 164 -6.15 -11.29 2.62
N GLY A 165 -6.87 -12.12 1.86
CA GLY A 165 -7.47 -13.38 2.33
C GLY A 165 -6.54 -14.41 3.02
N SER A 166 -5.22 -14.26 2.94
CA SER A 166 -4.24 -15.07 3.69
C SER A 166 -4.22 -14.79 5.20
N VAL A 167 -4.87 -13.72 5.68
CA VAL A 167 -5.01 -13.44 7.12
C VAL A 167 -6.28 -14.01 7.74
N ALA A 168 -7.19 -14.58 6.94
CA ALA A 168 -8.45 -15.12 7.43
C ALA A 168 -8.17 -16.25 8.45
N GLY A 169 -8.61 -16.05 9.70
CA GLY A 169 -8.51 -17.04 10.76
C GLY A 169 -7.22 -17.00 11.60
N VAL A 170 -6.33 -16.02 11.42
CA VAL A 170 -5.27 -15.79 12.41
C VAL A 170 -5.92 -15.12 13.62
N ALA A 171 -6.09 -15.88 14.70
CA ALA A 171 -6.41 -15.34 16.01
C ALA A 171 -5.21 -14.48 16.47
N THR A 172 -5.20 -13.22 16.06
CA THR A 172 -4.22 -12.26 16.56
C THR A 172 -4.66 -11.87 17.97
N GLU A 173 -3.86 -12.22 18.97
CA GLU A 173 -3.78 -11.40 20.19
C GLU A 173 -3.11 -10.06 19.83
N ALA A 174 -3.68 -9.32 18.87
CA ALA A 174 -3.28 -7.97 18.56
C ALA A 174 -3.73 -7.10 19.73
N LYS A 175 -2.88 -7.02 20.75
CA LYS A 175 -3.01 -6.03 21.81
C LYS A 175 -2.34 -4.75 21.29
N PRO A 176 -2.98 -3.57 21.37
CA PRO A 176 -2.26 -2.32 21.11
C PRO A 176 -1.05 -2.29 22.04
N ALA A 177 0.14 -2.24 21.46
CA ALA A 177 1.33 -2.43 22.26
C ALA A 177 1.55 -1.19 23.13
N LYS A 178 1.87 -1.43 24.40
CA LYS A 178 2.17 -0.40 25.40
C LYS A 178 3.57 0.24 25.20
N ALA A 179 4.30 -0.19 24.19
CA ALA A 179 5.64 0.30 23.85
C ALA A 179 5.56 1.45 22.85
N VAL A 180 6.49 2.38 22.94
CA VAL A 180 6.54 3.59 22.11
C VAL A 180 6.52 3.19 20.62
N ASN A 181 5.57 3.73 19.85
CA ASN A 181 5.40 3.56 18.40
C ASN A 181 5.11 2.14 17.86
N ILE A 182 4.75 1.16 18.69
CA ILE A 182 4.29 -0.16 18.20
C ILE A 182 2.76 -0.16 18.10
N SER A 183 2.21 -0.21 16.89
CA SER A 183 0.75 -0.21 16.69
C SER A 183 0.13 -1.59 16.83
N GLN A 184 0.83 -2.64 16.39
CA GLN A 184 0.36 -4.02 16.45
C GLN A 184 1.49 -4.99 16.80
N GLN A 185 1.14 -6.07 17.50
CA GLN A 185 2.02 -7.20 17.74
C GLN A 185 1.28 -8.52 17.48
N ALA A 186 1.99 -9.51 16.93
CA ALA A 186 1.49 -10.87 16.77
C ALA A 186 2.56 -11.88 17.20
N ARG A 187 2.13 -13.07 17.64
CA ARG A 187 3.03 -14.18 17.97
C ARG A 187 2.42 -15.50 17.50
N LEU A 188 3.23 -16.31 16.83
CA LEU A 188 2.90 -17.70 16.49
C LEU A 188 3.89 -18.60 17.20
N GLN A 189 3.40 -19.60 17.93
CA GLN A 189 4.24 -20.54 18.68
C GLN A 189 3.78 -21.98 18.52
N ARG A 190 4.74 -22.92 18.48
CA ARG A 190 4.52 -24.36 18.54
C ARG A 190 5.72 -25.04 19.21
N GLY A 191 5.44 -25.98 20.11
CA GLY A 191 6.48 -26.79 20.75
C GLY A 191 7.38 -26.02 21.72
N ASP A 192 8.53 -26.60 22.05
CA ASP A 192 9.53 -26.04 22.96
C ASP A 192 10.79 -25.65 22.20
N VAL A 193 10.84 -24.38 21.80
CA VAL A 193 11.96 -23.81 21.03
C VAL A 193 13.24 -23.77 21.86
N ALA A 194 13.16 -23.45 23.14
CA ALA A 194 14.34 -23.32 24.00
C ALA A 194 15.04 -24.68 24.16
N LYS A 195 14.27 -25.73 24.45
CA LYS A 195 14.79 -27.10 24.52
C LYS A 195 15.36 -27.56 23.19
N ALA A 196 14.63 -27.36 22.10
CA ALA A 196 15.08 -27.80 20.77
C ALA A 196 16.34 -27.08 20.27
N LEU A 197 16.51 -25.79 20.61
CA LEU A 197 17.75 -25.06 20.35
C LEU A 197 18.92 -25.59 21.19
N ALA A 198 18.70 -25.91 22.47
CA ALA A 198 19.73 -26.49 23.34
C ALA A 198 20.16 -27.89 22.88
N GLU A 199 19.23 -28.66 22.31
CA GLU A 199 19.50 -29.98 21.73
C GLU A 199 20.06 -29.92 20.30
N SER A 200 20.21 -28.75 19.68
CA SER A 200 20.73 -28.63 18.32
C SER A 200 22.25 -28.75 18.26
N ASP A 201 22.77 -29.39 17.21
CA ASP A 201 24.22 -29.52 17.03
C ASP A 201 24.84 -28.25 16.42
N VAL A 202 24.04 -27.52 15.63
CA VAL A 202 24.42 -26.27 14.98
C VAL A 202 23.28 -25.26 15.17
N VAL A 203 23.63 -24.05 15.61
CA VAL A 203 22.69 -22.92 15.74
C VAL A 203 23.17 -21.79 14.84
N ILE A 204 22.25 -21.24 14.04
CA ILE A 204 22.54 -20.17 13.07
C ILE A 204 21.64 -18.99 13.32
N GLU A 205 22.25 -17.82 13.49
CA GLU A 205 21.56 -16.55 13.73
C GLU A 205 21.85 -15.56 12.61
N ARG A 206 20.81 -14.95 12.04
CA ARG A 206 20.94 -13.96 10.95
C ARG A 206 19.91 -12.84 11.09
N THR A 207 20.29 -11.66 10.62
CA THR A 207 19.37 -10.53 10.42
C THR A 207 19.32 -10.19 8.94
N TYR A 208 18.10 -10.10 8.41
CA TYR A 208 17.78 -9.69 7.04
C TYR A 208 17.09 -8.35 7.08
N ARG A 209 17.44 -7.45 6.17
CA ARG A 209 16.83 -6.12 6.06
C ARG A 209 16.43 -5.90 4.62
N VAL A 210 15.15 -5.66 4.39
CA VAL A 210 14.62 -5.25 3.09
C VAL A 210 14.13 -3.81 3.23
N PRO A 211 14.66 -2.86 2.45
CA PRO A 211 14.28 -1.46 2.57
C PRO A 211 12.85 -1.23 2.06
N MET A 212 12.32 -0.05 2.37
CA MET A 212 11.12 0.48 1.72
C MET A 212 11.37 0.62 0.22
N VAL A 213 10.41 0.19 -0.61
CA VAL A 213 10.51 0.26 -2.08
C VAL A 213 9.18 0.68 -2.67
N HIS A 214 9.20 1.72 -3.52
CA HIS A 214 8.04 2.15 -4.29
C HIS A 214 7.75 1.17 -5.45
N GLN A 215 6.48 1.01 -5.80
CA GLN A 215 5.98 0.04 -6.79
C GLN A 215 6.47 0.32 -8.22
N GLY A 216 6.85 1.56 -8.53
CA GLY A 216 7.49 1.93 -9.80
C GLY A 216 6.58 1.90 -11.03
N TYR A 217 5.25 1.97 -10.87
CA TYR A 217 4.32 2.15 -11.99
C TYR A 217 4.57 3.44 -12.76
N LEU A 218 4.35 3.44 -14.07
CA LEU A 218 4.72 4.55 -14.98
C LEU A 218 3.75 5.72 -14.93
N GLU A 219 2.45 5.45 -14.84
CA GLU A 219 1.43 6.47 -14.65
C GLU A 219 1.33 6.80 -13.15
N PRO A 220 1.56 8.04 -12.70
CA PRO A 220 1.27 8.46 -11.33
C PRO A 220 -0.21 8.33 -10.96
N HIS A 221 -0.56 8.53 -9.69
CA HIS A 221 -1.94 8.69 -9.28
C HIS A 221 -2.60 9.87 -10.01
N ALA A 222 -3.80 9.61 -10.49
CA ALA A 222 -4.62 10.59 -11.18
C ALA A 222 -6.09 10.34 -10.89
N VAL A 223 -6.83 11.42 -10.66
CA VAL A 223 -8.28 11.40 -10.45
C VAL A 223 -8.92 12.61 -11.10
N LEU A 224 -10.08 12.41 -11.70
CA LEU A 224 -11.03 13.46 -12.07
C LEU A 224 -12.28 13.29 -11.21
N ALA A 225 -12.71 14.36 -10.55
CA ALA A 225 -13.92 14.38 -9.75
C ALA A 225 -14.94 15.38 -10.29
N GLN A 226 -16.22 15.01 -10.27
CA GLN A 226 -17.32 15.87 -10.67
C GLN A 226 -18.56 15.60 -9.81
N TRP A 227 -19.21 16.66 -9.36
CA TRP A 227 -20.52 16.60 -8.70
C TRP A 227 -21.62 16.98 -9.69
N ASP A 228 -22.75 16.26 -9.66
CA ASP A 228 -23.96 16.70 -10.33
C ASP A 228 -24.80 17.64 -9.43
N THR A 229 -25.84 18.24 -10.00
CA THR A 229 -26.73 19.16 -9.29
C THR A 229 -27.60 18.48 -8.23
N ALA A 230 -27.77 17.16 -8.29
CA ALA A 230 -28.44 16.38 -7.27
C ALA A 230 -27.52 16.02 -6.09
N GLY A 231 -26.22 16.33 -6.19
CA GLY A 231 -25.18 16.06 -5.21
C GLY A 231 -24.63 14.62 -5.26
N ASN A 232 -24.65 13.97 -6.41
CA ASN A 232 -23.94 12.71 -6.64
C ASN A 232 -22.54 13.00 -7.16
N LEU A 233 -21.56 12.24 -6.66
CA LEU A 233 -20.16 12.32 -7.04
C LEU A 233 -19.84 11.25 -8.09
N THR A 234 -19.22 11.65 -9.20
CA THR A 234 -18.52 10.73 -10.10
C THR A 234 -17.03 10.95 -10.00
N LEU A 235 -16.28 9.85 -9.83
CA LEU A 235 -14.82 9.79 -9.83
C LEU A 235 -14.36 8.95 -11.01
N TRP A 236 -13.48 9.50 -11.85
CA TRP A 236 -12.68 8.72 -12.79
C TRP A 236 -11.29 8.59 -12.20
N SER A 237 -10.93 7.38 -11.76
CA SER A 237 -9.72 7.15 -10.96
C SER A 237 -8.79 6.15 -11.64
N SER A 238 -7.49 6.42 -11.58
CA SER A 238 -6.45 5.41 -11.82
C SER A 238 -6.38 4.53 -10.56
N THR A 239 -7.20 3.48 -10.52
CA THR A 239 -7.37 2.63 -9.32
C THR A 239 -7.41 1.14 -9.69
N GLN A 240 -6.95 0.31 -8.75
CA GLN A 240 -7.11 -1.14 -8.77
C GLN A 240 -8.33 -1.59 -7.94
N GLY A 241 -8.84 -0.74 -7.06
CA GLY A 241 -9.87 -1.07 -6.06
C GLY A 241 -11.01 -0.07 -6.07
N SER A 242 -11.85 -0.08 -7.11
CA SER A 242 -12.95 0.89 -7.26
C SER A 242 -13.92 0.91 -6.07
N PHE A 243 -14.21 -0.25 -5.47
CA PHE A 243 -15.04 -0.34 -4.27
C PHE A 243 -14.34 0.21 -3.02
N ASN A 244 -13.06 -0.10 -2.81
CA ASN A 244 -12.26 0.48 -1.73
C ASN A 244 -12.21 2.01 -1.85
N THR A 245 -11.89 2.52 -3.04
CA THR A 245 -11.92 3.96 -3.35
C THR A 245 -13.28 4.56 -3.01
N ARG A 246 -14.39 3.91 -3.41
CA ARG A 246 -15.74 4.40 -3.10
C ARG A 246 -16.01 4.48 -1.61
N SER A 247 -15.75 3.39 -0.87
CA SER A 247 -16.01 3.30 0.57
C SER A 247 -15.16 4.30 1.35
N GLU A 248 -13.89 4.47 1.01
CA GLU A 248 -13.00 5.42 1.69
C GLU A 248 -13.38 6.87 1.41
N VAL A 249 -13.72 7.20 0.16
CA VAL A 249 -14.19 8.55 -0.17
C VAL A 249 -15.54 8.82 0.52
N ALA A 250 -16.44 7.84 0.57
CA ALA A 250 -17.70 7.95 1.30
C ALA A 250 -17.47 8.24 2.78
N ASP A 251 -16.53 7.51 3.38
CA ASP A 251 -16.22 7.59 4.80
C ASP A 251 -15.55 8.92 5.18
N VAL A 252 -14.63 9.42 4.34
CA VAL A 252 -13.94 10.71 4.53
C VAL A 252 -14.89 11.89 4.32
N LEU A 253 -15.78 11.81 3.32
CA LEU A 253 -16.71 12.88 2.99
C LEU A 253 -18.01 12.83 3.81
N GLU A 254 -18.17 11.81 4.65
CA GLU A 254 -19.38 11.53 5.44
C GLU A 254 -20.66 11.51 4.61
N ILE A 255 -20.61 10.86 3.44
CA ILE A 255 -21.78 10.65 2.58
C ILE A 255 -22.01 9.17 2.30
N SER A 256 -23.23 8.83 1.93
CA SER A 256 -23.57 7.45 1.57
C SER A 256 -22.84 6.98 0.31
N GLU A 257 -22.35 5.74 0.31
CA GLU A 257 -21.68 5.13 -0.85
C GLU A 257 -22.54 5.14 -2.13
N ASN A 258 -23.87 5.05 -2.01
CA ASN A 258 -24.79 5.08 -3.17
C ASN A 258 -24.82 6.45 -3.89
N ARG A 259 -24.23 7.49 -3.30
CA ARG A 259 -24.05 8.82 -3.90
C ARG A 259 -22.75 8.93 -4.69
N ILE A 260 -21.92 7.88 -4.69
CA ILE A 260 -20.59 7.90 -5.29
C ILE A 260 -20.49 6.83 -6.38
N LYS A 261 -20.19 7.25 -7.60
CA LYS A 261 -19.83 6.39 -8.72
C LYS A 261 -18.33 6.48 -8.97
N VAL A 262 -17.63 5.36 -8.83
CA VAL A 262 -16.22 5.24 -9.24
C VAL A 262 -16.15 4.54 -10.59
N ILE A 263 -15.58 5.21 -11.58
CA ILE A 263 -15.26 4.69 -12.90
C ILE A 263 -13.75 4.39 -12.90
N PRO A 264 -13.34 3.12 -12.78
CA PRO A 264 -11.93 2.76 -12.89
C PRO A 264 -11.49 3.00 -14.34
N MET A 265 -10.54 3.91 -14.52
CA MET A 265 -9.93 4.16 -15.83
C MET A 265 -8.85 3.12 -16.11
N GLU A 266 -8.35 3.11 -17.34
CA GLU A 266 -7.14 2.35 -17.65
C GLU A 266 -6.02 2.77 -16.69
N CYS A 267 -5.37 1.76 -16.10
CA CYS A 267 -4.42 1.94 -15.00
C CYS A 267 -3.01 1.63 -15.53
N GLY A 268 -2.13 2.64 -15.58
CA GLY A 268 -0.75 2.54 -16.07
C GLY A 268 0.21 1.87 -15.08
N GLY A 269 -0.27 0.81 -14.43
CA GLY A 269 0.37 0.10 -13.34
C GLY A 269 -0.08 0.59 -11.96
N GLY A 270 -0.13 -0.35 -11.02
CA GLY A 270 -0.39 -0.04 -9.61
C GLY A 270 0.36 -0.99 -8.66
N PHE A 271 0.43 -2.27 -9.00
CA PHE A 271 1.17 -3.30 -8.25
C PHE A 271 0.81 -3.38 -6.75
N GLY A 272 -0.38 -2.92 -6.38
CA GLY A 272 -0.88 -2.83 -5.00
C GLY A 272 -0.98 -1.39 -4.48
N GLY A 273 -0.18 -0.47 -5.03
CA GLY A 273 -0.11 0.92 -4.55
C GLY A 273 -1.31 1.80 -4.88
N LYS A 274 -2.22 1.35 -5.77
CA LYS A 274 -3.42 2.08 -6.20
C LYS A 274 -4.73 1.37 -5.82
N ILE A 275 -4.73 0.54 -4.78
CA ILE A 275 -5.95 -0.14 -4.30
C ILE A 275 -6.81 0.80 -3.46
N ARG A 276 -6.15 1.59 -2.60
CA ARG A 276 -6.77 2.52 -1.64
C ARG A 276 -6.92 3.91 -2.25
N ALA A 277 -7.82 4.72 -1.71
CA ALA A 277 -7.91 6.13 -2.08
C ALA A 277 -6.70 6.90 -1.53
N LEU A 278 -6.18 7.83 -2.34
CA LEU A 278 -5.07 8.71 -1.97
C LEU A 278 -5.37 10.17 -2.32
N CYS A 279 -5.71 10.40 -3.58
CA CYS A 279 -5.95 11.74 -4.13
C CYS A 279 -7.44 12.04 -4.31
N GLU A 280 -8.26 11.00 -4.31
CA GLU A 280 -9.68 11.06 -4.57
C GLU A 280 -10.44 11.94 -3.57
N PRO A 281 -10.22 11.86 -2.24
CA PRO A 281 -10.98 12.67 -1.30
C PRO A 281 -10.76 14.17 -1.49
N ILE A 282 -9.50 14.64 -1.57
CA ILE A 282 -9.23 16.07 -1.74
C ILE A 282 -9.72 16.60 -3.09
N THR A 283 -9.60 15.80 -4.16
CA THR A 283 -10.08 16.18 -5.49
C THR A 283 -11.60 16.29 -5.51
N ALA A 284 -12.31 15.38 -4.83
CA ALA A 284 -13.75 15.46 -4.67
C ALA A 284 -14.18 16.71 -3.88
N ILE A 285 -13.46 17.07 -2.82
CA ILE A 285 -13.75 18.28 -2.03
C ILE A 285 -13.53 19.54 -2.87
N LEU A 286 -12.41 19.64 -3.60
CA LEU A 286 -12.15 20.76 -4.51
C LEU A 286 -13.25 20.88 -5.59
N ALA A 287 -13.69 19.75 -6.17
CA ALA A 287 -14.78 19.75 -7.15
C ALA A 287 -16.11 20.21 -6.53
N ARG A 288 -16.37 19.86 -5.26
CA ARG A 288 -17.58 20.27 -4.53
C ARG A 288 -17.59 21.77 -4.30
N VAL A 289 -16.52 22.35 -3.76
CA VAL A 289 -16.46 23.78 -3.41
C VAL A 289 -16.42 24.70 -4.63
N THR A 290 -15.85 24.22 -5.75
CA THR A 290 -15.78 24.99 -6.99
C THR A 290 -16.99 24.81 -7.90
N ALA A 291 -17.85 23.82 -7.61
CA ALA A 291 -18.96 23.40 -8.49
C ALA A 291 -18.53 23.13 -9.94
N ARG A 292 -17.27 22.69 -10.14
CA ARG A 292 -16.66 22.43 -11.45
C ARG A 292 -15.94 21.07 -11.43
N PRO A 293 -15.77 20.40 -12.58
CA PRO A 293 -14.91 19.22 -12.65
C PRO A 293 -13.47 19.59 -12.26
N VAL A 294 -12.85 18.82 -11.36
CA VAL A 294 -11.47 19.03 -10.93
C VAL A 294 -10.67 17.76 -11.21
N ARG A 295 -9.52 17.91 -11.88
CA ARG A 295 -8.57 16.83 -12.09
C ARG A 295 -7.30 17.09 -11.32
N TYR A 296 -6.87 16.08 -10.57
CA TYR A 296 -5.54 16.04 -9.99
C TYR A 296 -4.71 14.94 -10.66
N VAL A 297 -3.54 15.30 -11.16
CA VAL A 297 -2.52 14.37 -11.65
C VAL A 297 -1.25 14.64 -10.85
N MET A 298 -0.81 13.64 -10.09
CA MET A 298 0.46 13.74 -9.37
C MET A 298 1.62 13.75 -10.36
N THR A 299 2.64 14.53 -10.05
CA THR A 299 3.96 14.40 -10.67
C THR A 299 4.66 13.14 -10.13
N ARG A 300 5.71 12.70 -10.84
CA ARG A 300 6.55 11.59 -10.35
C ARG A 300 7.18 11.89 -8.98
N ARG A 301 7.55 13.14 -8.73
CA ARG A 301 8.12 13.56 -7.44
C ARG A 301 7.10 13.43 -6.32
N GLU A 302 5.90 13.98 -6.52
CA GLU A 302 4.81 13.87 -5.55
C GLU A 302 4.47 12.40 -5.26
N GLU A 303 4.52 11.52 -6.27
CA GLU A 303 4.29 10.08 -6.10
C GLU A 303 5.31 9.44 -5.18
N LEU A 304 6.60 9.73 -5.36
CA LEU A 304 7.66 9.17 -4.53
C LEU A 304 7.68 9.75 -3.11
N GLU A 305 7.19 10.98 -2.93
CA GLU A 305 7.15 11.67 -1.64
C GLU A 305 5.90 11.33 -0.81
N ALA A 306 4.73 11.16 -1.45
CA ALA A 306 3.44 11.05 -0.76
C ALA A 306 2.63 9.80 -1.10
N GLY A 307 3.05 9.05 -2.12
CA GLY A 307 2.52 7.73 -2.43
C GLY A 307 2.80 6.73 -1.31
N MET A 308 2.34 5.49 -1.48
CA MET A 308 2.38 4.49 -0.43
C MET A 308 3.26 3.29 -0.84
N PRO A 309 4.56 3.27 -0.49
CA PRO A 309 5.49 2.21 -0.89
C PRO A 309 5.30 0.91 -0.08
N ALA A 310 6.05 -0.14 -0.41
CA ALA A 310 6.15 -1.32 0.44
C ALA A 310 6.86 -1.01 1.76
N PRO A 311 6.50 -1.71 2.85
CA PRO A 311 7.20 -1.55 4.13
C PRO A 311 8.67 -1.95 4.05
N GLN A 312 9.50 -1.23 4.80
CA GLN A 312 10.76 -1.78 5.28
C GLN A 312 10.45 -2.95 6.22
N VAL A 313 11.17 -4.06 6.06
CA VAL A 313 11.03 -5.23 6.92
C VAL A 313 12.40 -5.68 7.43
N ILE A 314 12.54 -5.78 8.75
CA ILE A 314 13.73 -6.32 9.42
C ILE A 314 13.34 -7.67 10.02
N ILE A 315 14.06 -8.73 9.64
CA ILE A 315 13.75 -10.10 10.06
C ILE A 315 14.98 -10.67 10.75
N ARG A 316 14.83 -11.09 12.00
CA ARG A 316 15.87 -11.81 12.76
C ARG A 316 15.44 -13.25 12.89
N LEU A 317 16.31 -14.18 12.49
CA LEU A 317 16.05 -15.61 12.57
C LEU A 317 17.18 -16.30 13.34
N LYS A 318 16.80 -17.21 14.24
CA LYS A 318 17.67 -18.11 14.96
C LYS A 318 17.16 -19.53 14.79
N THR A 319 17.95 -20.38 14.15
CA THR A 319 17.54 -21.75 13.83
C THR A 319 18.49 -22.77 14.43
N GLY A 320 17.92 -23.82 15.03
CA GLY A 320 18.65 -25.01 15.47
C GLY A 320 18.50 -26.17 14.48
N VAL A 321 19.61 -26.83 14.17
CA VAL A 321 19.67 -27.98 13.26
C VAL A 321 20.64 -29.04 13.79
N LYS A 322 20.37 -30.31 13.50
CA LYS A 322 21.30 -31.43 13.70
C LYS A 322 22.31 -31.54 12.55
N ARG A 323 23.46 -32.16 12.78
CA ARG A 323 24.47 -32.37 11.72
C ARG A 323 23.97 -33.24 10.56
N ASP A 324 23.01 -34.11 10.81
CA ASP A 324 22.33 -34.91 9.79
C ASP A 324 21.30 -34.13 8.95
N GLY A 325 21.14 -32.83 9.24
CA GLY A 325 20.19 -31.95 8.57
C GLY A 325 18.78 -31.97 9.11
N THR A 326 18.50 -32.57 10.27
CA THR A 326 17.19 -32.49 10.92
C THR A 326 16.94 -31.08 11.49
N LEU A 327 15.85 -30.42 11.08
CA LEU A 327 15.41 -29.13 11.63
C LEU A 327 14.83 -29.32 13.03
N MET A 328 15.33 -28.56 14.01
CA MET A 328 14.91 -28.68 15.40
C MET A 328 13.96 -27.55 15.82
N ALA A 329 14.33 -26.30 15.52
CA ALA A 329 13.51 -25.14 15.87
C ALA A 329 13.84 -23.90 15.06
N ILE A 330 12.87 -22.99 14.93
CA ILE A 330 13.09 -21.62 14.48
C ILE A 330 12.50 -20.61 15.47
N GLU A 331 13.34 -19.69 15.93
CA GLU A 331 12.94 -18.47 16.63
C GLU A 331 13.06 -17.30 15.67
N GLY A 332 12.05 -16.43 15.63
CA GLY A 332 11.99 -15.32 14.68
C GLY A 332 11.39 -14.03 15.22
N GLU A 333 11.91 -12.90 14.76
CA GLU A 333 11.31 -11.58 14.91
C GLU A 333 11.14 -10.93 13.54
N ALA A 334 9.94 -10.44 13.21
CA ALA A 334 9.66 -9.65 12.04
C ALA A 334 9.19 -8.25 12.45
N ILE A 335 9.94 -7.22 12.07
CA ILE A 335 9.67 -5.82 12.39
C ILE A 335 9.31 -5.13 11.08
N LEU A 336 8.04 -4.74 10.96
CA LEU A 336 7.47 -4.11 9.77
C LEU A 336 7.28 -2.62 10.06
N GLU A 337 7.94 -1.78 9.29
CA GLU A 337 7.76 -0.33 9.37
C GLU A 337 6.54 0.09 8.53
N SER A 338 5.57 0.78 9.14
CA SER A 338 4.34 1.22 8.46
C SER A 338 4.30 2.69 8.08
N GLY A 339 5.36 3.44 8.37
CA GLY A 339 5.33 4.90 8.28
C GLY A 339 4.43 5.52 9.35
N ALA A 340 3.83 6.67 9.03
CA ALA A 340 3.12 7.50 10.01
C ALA A 340 1.76 6.92 10.46
N PHE A 341 1.17 6.05 9.65
CA PHE A 341 -0.11 5.40 9.93
C PHE A 341 0.04 3.88 9.84
N SER A 342 -0.62 3.15 10.73
CA SER A 342 -0.71 1.69 10.71
C SER A 342 -1.42 1.19 9.45
N GLY A 343 -1.14 -0.06 9.06
CA GLY A 343 -1.70 -0.72 7.90
C GLY A 343 -0.89 -1.92 7.39
N ALA A 344 0.09 -2.41 8.15
CA ALA A 344 0.90 -3.57 7.74
C ALA A 344 0.12 -4.88 7.84
N VAL A 345 0.38 -5.78 6.89
CA VAL A 345 -0.17 -7.13 6.88
C VAL A 345 0.67 -8.05 7.79
N LEU A 346 0.70 -7.74 9.09
CA LEU A 346 1.64 -8.32 10.05
C LEU A 346 1.55 -9.85 10.17
N ALA A 347 0.34 -10.40 10.25
CA ALA A 347 0.11 -11.83 10.42
C ALA A 347 0.73 -12.69 9.31
N VAL A 348 0.78 -12.17 8.09
CA VAL A 348 1.38 -12.84 6.93
C VAL A 348 2.87 -13.11 7.14
N SER A 349 3.58 -12.22 7.85
CA SER A 349 5.00 -12.41 8.12
C SER A 349 5.27 -13.69 8.92
N GLY A 350 4.54 -13.88 10.02
CA GLY A 350 4.67 -15.05 10.88
C GLY A 350 4.29 -16.34 10.17
N VAL A 351 3.20 -16.33 9.40
CA VAL A 351 2.75 -17.50 8.63
C VAL A 351 3.82 -17.93 7.65
N PHE A 352 4.38 -17.04 6.83
CA PHE A 352 5.40 -17.45 5.85
C PHE A 352 6.71 -17.92 6.50
N LEU A 353 7.19 -17.25 7.55
CA LEU A 353 8.41 -17.65 8.24
C LEU A 353 8.29 -19.04 8.88
N ALA A 354 7.13 -19.38 9.44
CA ALA A 354 6.90 -20.61 10.19
C ALA A 354 6.21 -21.74 9.39
N SER A 355 5.77 -21.51 8.14
CA SER A 355 4.96 -22.49 7.39
C SER A 355 5.55 -22.95 6.05
N LEU A 356 6.55 -22.30 5.47
CA LEU A 356 7.12 -22.78 4.20
C LEU A 356 7.86 -24.12 4.35
N TYR A 357 8.46 -24.34 5.51
CA TYR A 357 9.16 -25.56 5.88
C TYR A 357 8.49 -26.20 7.12
N ARG A 358 8.67 -27.51 7.29
CA ARG A 358 8.18 -28.28 8.43
C ARG A 358 9.07 -28.04 9.65
N TRP A 359 8.64 -27.14 10.51
CA TRP A 359 9.27 -26.87 11.80
C TRP A 359 8.59 -27.65 12.93
N PRO A 360 9.28 -28.56 13.64
CA PRO A 360 8.68 -29.22 14.79
C PRO A 360 8.43 -28.23 15.94
N ASN A 361 9.31 -27.25 16.12
CA ASN A 361 9.18 -26.18 17.11
C ASN A 361 9.38 -24.81 16.45
N PHE A 362 8.55 -23.83 16.79
CA PHE A 362 8.74 -22.44 16.36
C PHE A 362 8.22 -21.42 17.38
N ASP A 363 8.84 -20.24 17.39
CA ASP A 363 8.37 -19.04 18.10
C ASP A 363 8.68 -17.82 17.25
N VAL A 364 7.67 -17.28 16.57
CA VAL A 364 7.82 -16.14 15.66
C VAL A 364 6.97 -14.98 16.15
N LYS A 365 7.63 -13.85 16.41
CA LYS A 365 7.01 -12.60 16.87
C LYS A 365 7.03 -11.58 15.73
N GLY A 366 5.94 -10.85 15.57
CA GLY A 366 5.79 -9.77 14.62
C GLY A 366 5.49 -8.45 15.33
N PHE A 367 6.09 -7.36 14.87
CA PHE A 367 5.83 -6.00 15.34
C PHE A 367 5.54 -5.09 14.16
N GLU A 368 4.42 -4.37 14.23
CA GLU A 368 4.17 -3.21 13.37
C GLU A 368 4.68 -1.95 14.08
N VAL A 369 5.55 -1.19 13.42
CA VAL A 369 6.23 -0.03 13.99
C VAL A 369 5.93 1.21 13.17
N LEU A 370 5.45 2.25 13.85
CA LEU A 370 5.22 3.56 13.28
C LEU A 370 6.50 4.37 13.23
N THR A 371 6.67 5.15 12.17
CA THR A 371 7.80 6.10 11.97
C THR A 371 7.31 7.35 11.26
N HIS A 372 8.09 8.43 11.26
CA HIS A 372 7.77 9.68 10.54
C HIS A 372 8.12 9.60 9.05
N LYS A 373 7.78 8.49 8.41
CA LYS A 373 7.91 8.24 6.98
C LYS A 373 6.52 8.16 6.35
N PRO A 374 6.39 8.33 5.02
CA PRO A 374 5.12 8.11 4.33
C PRO A 374 4.57 6.72 4.65
N SER A 375 3.25 6.61 4.78
CA SER A 375 2.62 5.32 5.02
C SER A 375 2.84 4.33 3.90
N ILE A 376 2.71 3.05 4.25
CA ILE A 376 2.87 1.95 3.31
C ILE A 376 1.56 1.57 2.62
N ALA A 377 1.68 0.84 1.51
CA ALA A 377 0.57 0.08 0.91
C ALA A 377 1.09 -1.28 0.42
N ALA A 378 0.18 -2.07 -0.16
CA ALA A 378 0.56 -3.31 -0.80
C ALA A 378 1.58 -3.07 -1.93
N TYR A 379 2.58 -3.95 -1.99
CA TYR A 379 3.42 -4.17 -3.16
C TYR A 379 3.44 -5.67 -3.44
N ARG A 380 2.80 -6.05 -4.55
CA ARG A 380 2.74 -7.38 -5.17
C ARG A 380 3.12 -8.54 -4.23
N ALA A 381 2.10 -9.13 -3.61
CA ALA A 381 2.20 -10.09 -2.50
C ALA A 381 2.74 -9.42 -1.22
N PRO A 382 1.96 -8.56 -0.54
CA PRO A 382 2.47 -7.75 0.57
C PRO A 382 3.18 -8.61 1.63
N VAL A 383 4.37 -8.16 2.05
CA VAL A 383 5.24 -8.80 3.06
C VAL A 383 5.85 -10.16 2.64
N ALA A 384 5.25 -10.88 1.68
CA ALA A 384 5.70 -12.19 1.25
C ALA A 384 7.11 -12.18 0.61
N PRO A 385 7.46 -11.28 -0.34
CA PRO A 385 8.81 -11.20 -0.87
C PRO A 385 9.86 -11.00 0.21
N GLN A 386 9.59 -10.15 1.21
CA GLN A 386 10.52 -9.87 2.29
C GLN A 386 10.75 -11.10 3.17
N THR A 387 9.68 -11.81 3.54
CA THR A 387 9.80 -13.01 4.38
C THR A 387 10.36 -14.21 3.62
N ILE A 388 9.96 -14.42 2.37
CA ILE A 388 10.49 -15.47 1.50
C ILE A 388 11.99 -15.24 1.26
N PHE A 389 12.41 -14.00 0.97
CA PHE A 389 13.83 -13.67 0.85
C PHE A 389 14.61 -14.08 2.10
N ALA A 390 14.11 -13.74 3.30
CA ALA A 390 14.78 -14.07 4.55
C ALA A 390 14.84 -15.58 4.80
N ILE A 391 13.70 -16.29 4.75
CA ILE A 391 13.64 -17.72 5.09
C ILE A 391 14.34 -18.60 4.06
N ASP A 392 14.19 -18.35 2.75
CA ASP A 392 14.88 -19.15 1.73
C ASP A 392 16.39 -18.89 1.73
N SER A 393 16.81 -17.64 1.96
CA SER A 393 18.23 -17.34 2.16
C SER A 393 18.77 -17.99 3.44
N HIS A 394 17.95 -18.08 4.48
CA HIS A 394 18.34 -18.74 5.73
C HIS A 394 18.50 -20.24 5.55
N MET A 395 17.57 -20.90 4.86
CA MET A 395 17.65 -22.33 4.54
C MET A 395 18.86 -22.68 3.68
N GLU A 396 19.23 -21.81 2.72
CA GLU A 396 20.49 -21.93 1.97
C GLU A 396 21.70 -21.94 2.91
N GLN A 397 21.73 -21.00 3.86
CA GLN A 397 22.85 -20.81 4.79
C GLN A 397 22.94 -21.96 5.80
N ILE A 398 21.80 -22.50 6.24
CA ILE A 398 21.73 -23.69 7.08
C ILE A 398 22.31 -24.89 6.33
N ALA A 399 21.82 -25.17 5.12
CA ALA A 399 22.33 -26.27 4.31
C ALA A 399 23.85 -26.19 4.13
N ARG A 400 24.37 -25.01 3.80
CA ARG A 400 25.81 -24.78 3.62
C ARG A 400 26.62 -24.97 4.90
N ALA A 401 26.09 -24.55 6.05
CA ALA A 401 26.80 -24.67 7.33
C ALA A 401 27.00 -26.13 7.77
N ILE A 402 26.10 -27.04 7.36
CA ILE A 402 26.20 -28.48 7.63
C ILE A 402 26.71 -29.29 6.43
N GLY A 403 27.06 -28.63 5.31
CA GLY A 403 27.57 -29.29 4.11
C GLY A 403 26.53 -30.01 3.24
N ALA A 404 25.23 -29.71 3.39
CA ALA A 404 24.16 -30.29 2.58
C ALA A 404 23.95 -29.54 1.25
N ASP A 405 23.46 -30.24 0.21
CA ASP A 405 22.98 -29.55 -1.00
C ASP A 405 21.72 -28.72 -0.68
N PRO A 406 21.69 -27.43 -1.05
CA PRO A 406 20.58 -26.57 -0.66
C PRO A 406 19.22 -26.93 -1.27
N VAL A 407 19.17 -27.61 -2.42
CA VAL A 407 17.89 -28.02 -3.02
C VAL A 407 17.38 -29.29 -2.34
N GLU A 408 18.25 -30.27 -2.12
CA GLU A 408 17.91 -31.49 -1.39
C GLU A 408 17.44 -31.19 0.03
N PHE A 409 18.16 -30.30 0.72
CA PHE A 409 17.80 -29.85 2.07
C PHE A 409 16.40 -29.21 2.11
N ARG A 410 16.08 -28.34 1.14
CA ARG A 410 14.75 -27.74 1.05
C ARG A 410 13.68 -28.78 0.71
N LEU A 411 13.92 -29.67 -0.25
CA LEU A 411 12.97 -30.73 -0.64
C LEU A 411 12.60 -31.65 0.53
N ARG A 412 13.58 -31.97 1.39
CA ARG A 412 13.37 -32.77 2.61
C ARG A 412 12.42 -32.09 3.60
N HIS A 413 12.46 -30.76 3.68
CA HIS A 413 11.77 -30.01 4.75
C HIS A 413 10.56 -29.20 4.28
N LEU A 414 10.38 -29.01 2.98
CA LEU A 414 9.27 -28.22 2.43
C LEU A 414 7.91 -28.80 2.86
N GLN A 415 6.98 -27.95 3.27
CA GLN A 415 5.60 -28.37 3.51
C GLN A 415 4.97 -28.98 2.24
N ARG A 416 4.06 -29.93 2.43
CA ARG A 416 3.27 -30.60 1.39
C ARG A 416 1.80 -30.22 1.49
N GLU A 417 1.06 -30.53 0.45
CA GLU A 417 -0.40 -30.45 0.49
C GLU A 417 -0.96 -31.22 1.70
N GLY A 418 -1.86 -30.59 2.44
CA GLY A 418 -2.44 -31.12 3.68
C GLY A 418 -1.62 -30.87 4.95
N ASP A 419 -0.32 -30.54 4.86
CA ASP A 419 0.48 -30.17 6.03
C ASP A 419 -0.15 -28.93 6.71
N LYS A 420 -0.09 -28.88 8.05
CA LYS A 420 -0.61 -27.74 8.80
C LYS A 420 0.37 -26.57 8.76
N MET A 421 -0.11 -25.42 8.29
CA MET A 421 0.55 -24.13 8.46
C MET A 421 0.61 -23.73 9.95
N ALA A 422 1.39 -22.69 10.25
CA ALA A 422 1.57 -22.16 11.61
C ALA A 422 0.26 -21.61 12.22
N ASN A 423 -0.71 -21.22 11.40
CA ASN A 423 -2.06 -20.83 11.83
C ASN A 423 -3.03 -22.03 11.96
N GLY A 424 -2.53 -23.26 11.83
CA GLY A 424 -3.31 -24.50 11.96
C GLY A 424 -4.11 -24.90 10.72
N GLN A 425 -4.22 -24.04 9.70
CA GLN A 425 -4.92 -24.34 8.46
C GLN A 425 -4.10 -25.29 7.59
N PRO A 426 -4.73 -26.23 6.85
CA PRO A 426 -4.01 -27.10 5.94
C PRO A 426 -3.50 -26.31 4.72
N TRP A 427 -2.32 -26.69 4.23
CA TRP A 427 -1.80 -26.17 2.99
C TRP A 427 -2.60 -26.76 1.82
N LEU A 428 -3.40 -25.95 1.14
CA LEU A 428 -4.34 -26.45 0.12
C LEU A 428 -3.66 -26.96 -1.15
N SER A 429 -2.58 -26.32 -1.58
CA SER A 429 -1.78 -26.74 -2.74
C SER A 429 -0.38 -26.16 -2.66
N ASN A 430 0.64 -26.98 -2.92
CA ASN A 430 2.04 -26.56 -2.89
C ASN A 430 2.83 -27.17 -4.05
N GLY A 431 3.10 -26.37 -5.09
CA GLY A 431 3.91 -26.80 -6.24
C GLY A 431 5.43 -26.68 -6.05
N GLY A 432 5.90 -26.42 -4.82
CA GLY A 432 7.32 -26.16 -4.57
C GLY A 432 8.22 -27.38 -4.78
N VAL A 433 7.69 -28.60 -4.61
CA VAL A 433 8.43 -29.84 -4.87
C VAL A 433 8.76 -29.97 -6.35
N GLU A 434 7.77 -29.74 -7.21
CA GLU A 434 7.87 -29.78 -8.66
C GLU A 434 8.85 -28.70 -9.16
N VAL A 435 8.74 -27.49 -8.62
CA VAL A 435 9.63 -26.37 -8.95
C VAL A 435 11.08 -26.70 -8.57
N LEU A 436 11.33 -27.14 -7.33
CA LEU A 436 12.68 -27.48 -6.87
C LEU A 436 13.27 -28.68 -7.61
N THR A 437 12.45 -29.70 -7.90
CA THR A 437 12.87 -30.87 -8.69
C THR A 437 13.26 -30.46 -10.10
N ARG A 438 12.46 -29.60 -10.75
CA ARG A 438 12.76 -29.11 -12.10
C ARG A 438 14.01 -28.23 -12.11
N LEU A 439 14.19 -27.39 -11.09
CA LEU A 439 15.39 -26.58 -10.89
C LEU A 439 16.63 -27.48 -10.75
N ALA A 440 16.58 -28.48 -9.87
CA ALA A 440 17.68 -29.42 -9.64
C ALA A 440 18.10 -30.16 -10.92
N ALA A 441 17.12 -30.53 -11.75
CA ALA A 441 17.34 -31.18 -13.03
C ALA A 441 17.87 -30.24 -14.12
N HIS A 442 17.75 -28.92 -13.95
CA HIS A 442 18.08 -27.95 -15.00
C HIS A 442 19.59 -27.91 -15.28
N PRO A 443 20.04 -27.92 -16.55
CA PRO A 443 21.46 -27.87 -16.90
C PRO A 443 22.22 -26.72 -16.23
N LEU A 444 21.65 -25.51 -16.23
CA LEU A 444 22.27 -24.34 -15.57
C LEU A 444 22.48 -24.53 -14.06
N TRP A 445 21.65 -25.32 -13.38
CA TRP A 445 21.86 -25.64 -11.97
C TRP A 445 22.97 -26.67 -11.79
N LYS A 446 22.98 -27.72 -12.63
CA LYS A 446 24.00 -28.78 -12.58
C LYS A 446 25.40 -28.25 -12.90
N THR A 447 25.52 -27.33 -13.87
CA THR A 447 26.81 -26.74 -14.27
C THR A 447 27.14 -25.44 -13.53
N ARG A 448 26.35 -25.06 -12.50
CA ARG A 448 26.53 -23.80 -11.77
C ARG A 448 27.93 -23.61 -11.19
N ALA A 449 28.60 -24.69 -10.79
CA ALA A 449 29.97 -24.64 -10.26
C ALA A 449 30.98 -24.20 -11.34
N GLN A 450 30.85 -24.74 -12.55
CA GLN A 450 31.67 -24.37 -13.71
C GLN A 450 31.41 -22.91 -14.11
N TRP A 451 30.14 -22.48 -14.15
CA TRP A 451 29.79 -21.09 -14.45
C TRP A 451 30.33 -20.10 -13.41
N LYS A 452 30.28 -20.45 -12.11
CA LYS A 452 30.88 -19.64 -11.05
C LYS A 452 32.40 -19.56 -11.17
N ALA A 453 33.04 -20.68 -11.55
CA ALA A 453 34.48 -20.74 -11.76
C ALA A 453 34.92 -20.01 -13.05
N SER A 454 34.08 -19.97 -14.08
CA SER A 454 34.39 -19.30 -15.36
C SER A 454 34.12 -17.79 -15.36
N SER A 455 33.46 -17.26 -14.32
CA SER A 455 33.28 -15.82 -14.18
C SER A 455 34.65 -15.14 -13.96
N PRO A 456 35.01 -14.09 -14.73
CA PRO A 456 36.27 -13.34 -14.54
C PRO A 456 36.45 -12.77 -13.13
N ASN A 457 35.37 -12.72 -12.34
CA ASN A 457 35.33 -12.30 -10.95
C ASN A 457 35.28 -13.49 -9.95
N GLY A 458 35.97 -14.59 -10.25
CA GLY A 458 36.17 -15.75 -9.36
C GLY A 458 36.90 -15.42 -8.05
N ARG A 459 36.27 -14.61 -7.18
CA ARG A 459 36.71 -14.31 -5.80
C ARG A 459 35.61 -14.72 -4.83
N GLY A 460 35.42 -16.04 -4.73
CA GLY A 460 34.48 -16.67 -3.81
C GLY A 460 34.93 -16.72 -2.34
N ALA A 461 36.03 -16.09 -1.93
CA ALA A 461 36.56 -16.22 -0.57
C ALA A 461 37.00 -14.93 0.13
N ASP A 462 37.26 -13.82 -0.56
CA ASP A 462 37.97 -12.69 0.06
C ASP A 462 37.41 -11.29 -0.29
N ARG A 463 36.23 -10.97 0.25
CA ARG A 463 35.66 -9.60 0.21
C ARG A 463 35.66 -8.88 1.55
N ARG A 464 36.14 -9.49 2.64
CA ARG A 464 36.20 -8.79 3.94
C ARG A 464 37.30 -7.73 3.99
N ASP A 465 38.36 -7.86 3.19
CA ASP A 465 39.47 -6.89 3.17
C ASP A 465 39.31 -5.77 2.13
N GLY A 466 38.62 -6.00 1.01
CA GLY A 466 38.42 -4.99 -0.03
C GLY A 466 37.48 -3.84 0.39
N LEU A 467 36.44 -4.14 1.18
CA LEU A 467 35.54 -3.13 1.74
C LEU A 467 36.23 -2.31 2.84
N ARG A 468 37.11 -2.92 3.64
CA ARG A 468 37.93 -2.20 4.64
C ARG A 468 38.92 -1.22 4.00
N ARG A 469 39.49 -1.54 2.83
CA ARG A 469 40.39 -0.64 2.09
C ARG A 469 39.64 0.54 1.44
N ARG A 470 38.43 0.33 0.91
CA ARG A 470 37.61 1.43 0.36
C ARG A 470 37.02 2.33 1.44
N HIS A 471 36.67 1.79 2.62
CA HIS A 471 36.27 2.61 3.76
C HIS A 471 37.41 3.50 4.26
N ARG A 472 38.65 2.98 4.36
CA ARG A 472 39.82 3.80 4.73
C ARG A 472 40.15 4.88 3.71
N GLN A 473 40.00 4.62 2.41
CA GLN A 473 40.24 5.62 1.37
C GLN A 473 39.11 6.67 1.29
N GLY A 474 37.86 6.28 1.57
CA GLY A 474 36.74 7.22 1.68
C GLY A 474 36.83 8.12 2.92
N GLU A 475 37.25 7.57 4.06
CA GLU A 475 37.48 8.33 5.30
C GLU A 475 38.64 9.33 5.17
N ASP A 476 39.71 8.99 4.42
CA ASP A 476 40.80 9.91 4.12
C ASP A 476 40.42 11.01 3.11
N HIS A 477 39.44 10.76 2.24
CA HIS A 477 38.93 11.75 1.30
C HIS A 477 37.99 12.75 2.00
N ASP A 478 37.18 12.26 2.94
CA ASP A 478 36.25 13.06 3.74
C ASP A 478 36.98 13.89 4.81
N ARG A 479 38.08 13.37 5.39
CA ARG A 479 38.98 14.13 6.28
C ARG A 479 39.71 15.28 5.57
N ARG A 480 40.09 15.09 4.30
CA ARG A 480 40.69 16.17 3.47
C ARG A 480 39.68 17.24 3.06
N HIS A 481 38.43 16.88 2.86
CA HIS A 481 37.36 17.85 2.61
C HIS A 481 36.98 18.64 3.86
N ARG A 482 36.94 18.02 5.05
CA ARG A 482 36.67 18.72 6.31
C ARG A 482 37.80 19.68 6.70
N ARG A 483 39.08 19.28 6.55
CA ARG A 483 40.22 20.18 6.80
C ARG A 483 40.30 21.39 5.86
N ARG A 484 39.73 21.31 4.65
CA ARG A 484 39.64 22.45 3.72
C ARG A 484 38.44 23.37 4.00
N ALA A 485 37.46 22.92 4.78
CA ALA A 485 36.31 23.73 5.18
C ALA A 485 36.60 24.57 6.44
N ASP A 486 37.46 24.09 7.33
CA ASP A 486 37.83 24.78 8.58
C ASP A 486 38.84 25.94 8.39
N ASP A 487 39.50 26.05 7.23
CA ASP A 487 40.56 27.05 6.96
C ASP A 487 40.06 28.33 6.23
N ARG A 488 38.76 28.66 6.27
CA ARG A 488 38.26 29.95 5.74
C ARG A 488 38.05 30.96 6.87
N PRO A 489 38.78 32.10 6.88
CA PRO A 489 38.58 33.11 7.91
C PRO A 489 37.27 33.86 7.67
N GLU A 490 36.49 34.01 8.73
CA GLU A 490 35.29 34.83 8.80
C GLU A 490 35.62 36.28 8.42
N ARG A 491 34.87 36.86 7.47
CA ARG A 491 34.77 38.32 7.30
C ARG A 491 33.31 38.70 7.25
N GLY A 492 32.97 39.62 8.15
CA GLY A 492 31.61 40.01 8.52
C GLY A 492 30.86 40.86 7.51
N GLN A 493 29.60 41.08 7.89
CA GLN A 493 28.61 41.98 7.32
C GLN A 493 29.15 43.38 7.04
N GLN A 494 28.76 43.99 5.92
CA GLN A 494 28.39 45.40 5.85
C GLN A 494 27.64 45.74 4.56
N ASP A 495 26.71 46.69 4.72
CA ASP A 495 25.76 47.26 3.77
C ASP A 495 26.38 47.84 2.48
N HIS A 496 25.64 47.85 1.37
CA HIS A 496 25.10 49.10 0.80
C HIS A 496 24.40 48.95 -0.57
N LEU A 497 23.51 49.93 -0.75
CA LEU A 497 22.64 50.29 -1.86
C LEU A 497 23.37 50.72 -3.15
N HIS A 498 22.59 50.69 -4.24
CA HIS A 498 22.62 51.55 -5.44
C HIS A 498 23.69 51.32 -6.54
N GLY A 499 23.18 51.08 -7.76
CA GLY A 499 23.29 52.09 -8.82
C GLY A 499 24.28 51.87 -9.98
N ARG A 500 23.69 51.61 -11.16
CA ARG A 500 24.02 52.15 -12.50
C ARG A 500 25.29 51.70 -13.26
N ARG A 501 24.98 51.24 -14.50
CA ARG A 501 25.50 51.62 -15.83
C ARG A 501 26.94 51.22 -16.24
N GLY A 502 27.00 50.54 -17.38
CA GLY A 502 27.70 51.06 -18.57
C GLY A 502 28.80 50.18 -19.19
N GLY A 503 28.54 49.70 -20.43
CA GLY A 503 29.52 49.40 -21.50
C GLY A 503 30.53 48.26 -21.26
N ASP A 504 31.10 47.58 -22.23
CA ASP A 504 30.95 47.54 -23.69
C ASP A 504 31.69 46.27 -24.20
N ALA A 505 31.30 45.81 -25.39
CA ALA A 505 32.01 45.01 -26.39
C ALA A 505 33.02 43.90 -26.01
N GLY A 506 32.73 42.68 -26.51
CA GLY A 506 33.72 41.62 -26.73
C GLY A 506 33.17 40.49 -27.61
N ARG A 507 33.45 40.55 -28.92
CA ARG A 507 33.12 39.57 -29.98
C ARG A 507 33.87 38.23 -29.80
N ALA A 508 33.20 37.11 -30.14
CA ALA A 508 33.66 35.99 -31.00
C ALA A 508 32.58 34.89 -31.04
N GLU A 509 31.75 34.82 -32.09
CA GLU A 509 31.77 33.79 -33.17
C GLU A 509 31.66 32.32 -32.69
N ARG A 510 30.46 31.72 -32.77
CA ARG A 510 29.85 30.96 -33.89
C ARG A 510 30.30 29.49 -33.96
N ALA A 511 29.36 28.57 -33.71
CA ALA A 511 29.18 27.33 -34.48
C ALA A 511 27.77 26.75 -34.24
N GLN A 512 26.90 26.84 -35.24
CA GLN A 512 25.72 25.98 -35.44
C GLN A 512 26.09 24.93 -36.50
N PRO A 513 25.55 23.69 -36.45
CA PRO A 513 25.43 22.87 -37.64
C PRO A 513 24.03 22.98 -38.24
N ASP A 514 24.05 23.20 -39.55
CA ASP A 514 22.92 23.46 -40.44
C ASP A 514 22.24 22.15 -40.89
N ALA A 515 20.95 22.28 -41.24
CA ALA A 515 20.11 21.23 -41.78
C ALA A 515 19.89 21.46 -43.28
N ARG A 516 20.05 20.40 -44.09
CA ARG A 516 19.59 20.19 -45.48
C ARG A 516 20.29 18.91 -45.98
N ASP A 517 19.76 18.01 -46.80
CA ASP A 517 18.58 17.92 -47.64
C ASP A 517 18.53 16.46 -48.15
N ARG A 518 17.38 15.77 -48.10
CA ARG A 518 17.08 14.61 -48.96
C ARG A 518 15.55 14.50 -49.13
N ARG A 519 15.02 15.04 -50.22
CA ARG A 519 13.74 14.62 -50.82
C ARG A 519 14.03 13.74 -52.05
N GLN A 520 13.35 12.59 -52.16
CA GLN A 520 12.32 12.31 -53.17
C GLN A 520 12.01 10.81 -53.34
N GLY A 521 10.71 10.52 -53.49
CA GLY A 521 10.11 9.29 -54.00
C GLY A 521 9.28 8.54 -52.95
N ALA A 522 7.99 8.21 -53.09
CA ALA A 522 6.98 8.44 -54.13
C ALA A 522 5.61 7.99 -53.52
N ARG A 523 4.50 8.63 -53.97
CA ARG A 523 3.10 8.11 -54.06
C ARG A 523 2.42 7.63 -52.75
N GLY A 524 1.26 8.12 -52.29
CA GLY A 524 0.11 8.66 -52.99
C GLY A 524 -1.11 7.77 -52.71
N LEU A 525 -1.82 7.98 -51.58
CA LEU A 525 -3.17 7.44 -51.35
C LEU A 525 -3.99 8.46 -50.54
N ARG A 526 -4.92 9.13 -51.23
CA ARG A 526 -6.01 9.92 -50.64
C ARG A 526 -7.17 8.98 -50.34
N ALA A 527 -7.66 8.96 -49.10
CA ALA A 527 -8.96 8.36 -48.78
C ALA A 527 -10.03 9.47 -48.73
N ARG A 528 -11.05 9.34 -49.58
CA ARG A 528 -12.29 10.14 -49.56
C ARG A 528 -13.27 9.55 -48.52
N PRO A 529 -14.19 10.36 -47.96
CA PRO A 529 -15.20 9.90 -47.02
C PRO A 529 -16.33 9.17 -47.76
N ARG A 530 -16.88 8.10 -47.16
CA ARG A 530 -18.09 7.45 -47.65
C ARG A 530 -19.26 7.72 -46.72
N ASP A 531 -20.13 8.60 -47.19
CA ASP A 531 -21.53 8.70 -46.83
C ASP A 531 -22.29 7.46 -47.33
N ARG A 532 -23.12 6.85 -46.48
CA ARG A 532 -24.28 6.05 -46.91
C ARG A 532 -25.42 6.19 -45.90
N ARG A 533 -26.34 7.09 -46.22
CA ARG A 533 -27.76 6.97 -45.84
C ARG A 533 -28.51 6.23 -46.96
N ARG A 534 -29.36 5.27 -46.60
CA ARG A 534 -30.81 5.26 -46.93
C ARG A 534 -31.49 3.94 -46.48
N GLN A 535 -32.60 4.14 -45.75
CA GLN A 535 -33.92 3.49 -45.87
C GLN A 535 -33.96 1.95 -45.69
N GLY A 536 -34.69 1.35 -44.76
CA GLY A 536 -36.01 1.70 -44.21
C GLY A 536 -37.08 0.84 -44.89
N ARG A 537 -37.47 -0.30 -44.27
CA ARG A 537 -38.78 -0.96 -44.43
C ARG A 537 -39.08 -1.75 -43.15
N GLY A 538 -40.27 -1.54 -42.60
CA GLY A 538 -40.79 -2.23 -41.43
C GLY A 538 -41.84 -3.28 -41.77
N ALA A 539 -42.14 -4.12 -40.78
CA ALA A 539 -43.35 -4.89 -40.48
C ALA A 539 -42.92 -5.84 -39.32
N GLY A 540 -43.60 -6.07 -38.21
CA GLY A 540 -45.01 -5.92 -37.88
C GLY A 540 -45.56 -7.29 -37.43
N ARG A 541 -45.71 -7.47 -36.10
CA ARG A 541 -46.57 -8.43 -35.36
C ARG A 541 -46.37 -9.96 -35.53
N ALA A 542 -46.31 -10.71 -34.43
CA ALA A 542 -47.47 -11.40 -33.81
C ALA A 542 -47.03 -12.48 -32.79
N GLU A 543 -47.93 -12.73 -31.84
CA GLU A 543 -47.86 -13.57 -30.63
C GLU A 543 -48.01 -15.09 -30.89
N GLN A 544 -48.08 -15.83 -29.77
CA GLN A 544 -48.49 -17.24 -29.53
C GLN A 544 -47.29 -18.19 -29.31
N GLY A 545 -47.07 -18.86 -28.17
CA GLY A 545 -47.97 -19.25 -27.08
C GLY A 545 -48.52 -20.65 -27.32
N HIS A 546 -47.92 -21.70 -26.73
CA HIS A 546 -48.60 -22.96 -26.49
C HIS A 546 -48.01 -23.75 -25.31
N HIS A 547 -48.91 -24.07 -24.38
CA HIS A 547 -48.78 -24.99 -23.26
C HIS A 547 -49.03 -26.46 -23.69
N ALA A 548 -48.45 -27.39 -22.91
CA ALA A 548 -49.15 -28.41 -22.10
C ALA A 548 -48.83 -29.91 -22.35
N ARG A 549 -48.76 -30.62 -21.20
CA ARG A 549 -48.99 -32.05 -20.87
C ARG A 549 -47.81 -33.00 -21.13
N ALA A 550 -47.19 -33.65 -20.13
CA ALA A 550 -47.61 -34.43 -18.96
C ALA A 550 -48.27 -35.78 -19.30
N ASP A 551 -47.56 -36.88 -18.99
CA ASP A 551 -48.16 -38.10 -18.46
C ASP A 551 -47.15 -38.93 -17.62
N ARG A 552 -47.70 -39.57 -16.59
CA ARG A 552 -47.05 -40.41 -15.56
C ARG A 552 -47.25 -41.90 -15.88
N GLN A 553 -46.37 -42.76 -15.35
CA GLN A 553 -46.65 -44.05 -14.67
C GLN A 553 -45.31 -44.64 -14.22
N GLU A 554 -44.99 -44.71 -12.91
CA GLU A 554 -45.34 -45.73 -11.89
C GLU A 554 -44.52 -47.03 -11.95
N GLY A 555 -43.92 -47.40 -10.80
CA GLY A 555 -43.19 -48.66 -10.57
C GLY A 555 -42.10 -48.59 -9.47
N GLN A 556 -42.51 -48.63 -8.20
CA GLN A 556 -41.70 -48.82 -6.98
C GLN A 556 -41.33 -50.32 -6.76
N PRO A 557 -40.77 -50.78 -5.59
CA PRO A 557 -39.51 -50.42 -4.92
C PRO A 557 -38.70 -51.68 -4.47
N LEU A 558 -37.47 -51.51 -3.96
CA LEU A 558 -36.93 -52.41 -2.92
C LEU A 558 -36.15 -51.61 -1.86
N HIS A 559 -36.62 -51.76 -0.61
CA HIS A 559 -35.97 -51.42 0.67
C HIS A 559 -34.65 -52.21 0.85
N VAL A 560 -33.67 -51.86 1.70
CA VAL A 560 -33.71 -51.78 3.17
C VAL A 560 -32.45 -51.05 3.69
N GLU A 561 -32.70 -50.07 4.58
CA GLU A 561 -32.06 -49.63 5.83
C GLU A 561 -30.53 -49.43 6.01
N GLY A 562 -30.19 -48.36 6.75
CA GLY A 562 -28.91 -48.30 7.46
C GLY A 562 -28.37 -46.94 7.95
N ALA A 563 -29.19 -46.13 8.62
CA ALA A 563 -28.82 -45.19 9.71
C ALA A 563 -27.86 -43.99 9.51
N ALA A 564 -28.41 -42.80 9.86
CA ALA A 564 -27.85 -41.65 10.61
C ALA A 564 -26.62 -40.90 10.03
N GLY A 565 -26.58 -39.56 9.94
CA GLY A 565 -27.48 -38.50 10.39
C GLY A 565 -26.77 -37.15 10.26
N VAL A 566 -27.57 -36.09 10.10
CA VAL A 566 -27.23 -34.64 10.16
C VAL A 566 -26.60 -34.02 8.90
N ARG A 567 -27.48 -33.66 7.95
CA ARG A 567 -27.24 -32.59 6.96
C ARG A 567 -27.47 -31.23 7.60
N ARG A 568 -26.51 -30.32 7.40
CA ARG A 568 -26.62 -28.88 7.67
C ARG A 568 -27.72 -28.27 6.79
N GLN A 569 -28.64 -27.52 7.39
CA GLN A 569 -29.41 -26.49 6.70
C GLN A 569 -28.93 -25.08 7.10
N PRO A 570 -29.14 -24.08 6.24
CA PRO A 570 -28.57 -22.74 6.39
C PRO A 570 -29.51 -21.81 7.16
N SER A 571 -28.95 -20.96 8.01
CA SER A 571 -29.63 -19.78 8.57
C SER A 571 -28.79 -18.55 8.17
N GLY A 572 -29.31 -17.49 7.58
CA GLY A 572 -30.68 -16.98 7.59
C GLY A 572 -30.69 -15.67 8.37
N LEU A 573 -30.82 -14.56 7.64
CA LEU A 573 -30.86 -13.17 8.13
C LEU A 573 -31.80 -12.98 9.33
N LEU A 574 -31.40 -12.11 10.27
CA LEU A 574 -32.31 -11.47 11.22
C LEU A 574 -32.40 -9.98 10.90
N ALA A 575 -33.52 -9.62 10.27
CA ALA A 575 -34.13 -8.31 10.31
C ALA A 575 -35.31 -8.40 11.29
N ALA A 576 -35.41 -7.48 12.25
CA ALA A 576 -36.59 -7.31 13.09
C ALA A 576 -37.21 -5.95 12.78
N GLY A 577 -38.45 -5.96 12.29
CA GLY A 577 -39.25 -4.78 12.01
C GLY A 577 -40.35 -4.58 13.06
N ALA A 578 -40.54 -3.31 13.41
CA ALA A 578 -41.78 -2.56 13.67
C ALA A 578 -43.00 -3.21 14.37
N GLY A 579 -43.49 -2.50 15.39
CA GLY A 579 -44.89 -2.50 15.82
C GLY A 579 -45.29 -1.10 16.31
N LEU A 580 -46.15 -0.43 15.54
CA LEU A 580 -46.75 0.90 15.74
C LEU A 580 -47.79 0.94 16.87
N LEU A 581 -47.91 2.08 17.58
CA LEU A 581 -49.16 2.84 17.74
C LEU A 581 -48.92 4.20 18.44
N ARG A 582 -49.75 5.17 18.07
CA ARG A 582 -49.61 6.64 18.17
C ARG A 582 -50.49 7.20 19.32
N PRO A 583 -50.68 8.53 19.53
CA PRO A 583 -50.43 9.22 20.81
C PRO A 583 -51.66 9.87 21.49
N ALA A 584 -51.50 10.29 22.75
CA ALA A 584 -52.22 11.36 23.47
C ALA A 584 -51.37 11.66 24.74
N GLY A 585 -51.10 12.87 25.22
CA GLY A 585 -51.92 14.07 25.29
C GLY A 585 -52.12 14.39 26.79
N GLU A 586 -51.44 15.44 27.28
CA GLU A 586 -51.71 16.25 28.50
C GLU A 586 -51.85 15.52 29.87
N ASP A 587 -51.09 15.92 30.90
CA ASP A 587 -51.49 17.00 31.81
C ASP A 587 -50.51 17.19 32.99
N ARG A 588 -50.45 18.45 33.43
CA ARG A 588 -49.95 19.10 34.65
C ARG A 588 -49.26 18.31 35.78
N GLY A 589 -48.25 18.98 36.37
CA GLY A 589 -48.29 19.24 37.83
C GLY A 589 -46.95 19.34 38.59
N ARG A 590 -46.48 20.57 38.79
CA ARG A 590 -45.90 21.18 40.03
C ARG A 590 -45.17 20.23 41.02
N SER A 591 -43.95 20.52 41.47
CA SER A 591 -43.62 21.61 42.41
C SER A 591 -42.12 21.49 42.78
N ARG A 592 -41.34 22.57 42.60
CA ARG A 592 -40.77 23.47 43.64
C ARG A 592 -39.84 22.85 44.68
N ASP A 593 -38.60 23.35 44.62
CA ASP A 593 -37.75 23.84 45.71
C ASP A 593 -37.65 23.03 47.01
N ARG A 594 -36.40 22.70 47.39
CA ARG A 594 -35.66 23.53 48.35
C ARG A 594 -34.19 23.08 48.52
N ARG A 595 -33.33 24.09 48.58
CA ARG A 595 -31.94 24.06 49.04
C ARG A 595 -31.86 23.66 50.52
N GLY A 596 -30.71 23.14 50.94
CA GLY A 596 -30.35 23.07 52.35
C GLY A 596 -29.09 22.23 52.61
N ASP A 597 -27.98 22.92 52.80
CA ASP A 597 -26.67 22.42 53.25
C ASP A 597 -26.72 21.56 54.53
N ALA A 598 -25.78 20.61 54.65
CA ALA A 598 -24.88 20.50 55.83
C ALA A 598 -23.91 19.30 55.75
N ALA A 599 -22.63 19.65 55.61
CA ALA A 599 -21.49 19.25 56.44
C ALA A 599 -21.24 17.78 56.89
N ARG A 600 -20.03 17.33 56.52
CA ARG A 600 -19.00 16.62 57.34
C ARG A 600 -19.32 15.21 57.86
N LEU A 601 -18.47 14.25 57.49
CA LEU A 601 -17.48 13.67 58.43
C LEU A 601 -16.48 12.74 57.73
N ARG A 602 -15.19 13.03 57.96
CA ARG A 602 -14.04 12.15 57.71
C ARG A 602 -14.08 10.98 58.71
N ARG A 603 -13.66 9.78 58.29
CA ARG A 603 -12.74 8.88 59.03
C ARG A 603 -12.34 7.66 58.17
N ARG A 604 -11.07 7.63 57.77
CA ARG A 604 -10.22 6.41 57.65
C ARG A 604 -9.71 6.05 59.07
N PRO A 605 -8.96 4.95 59.33
CA PRO A 605 -8.40 3.92 58.43
C PRO A 605 -8.57 2.46 58.92
N GLY A 606 -8.16 1.48 58.11
CA GLY A 606 -7.88 0.12 58.57
C GLY A 606 -7.27 -0.75 57.48
N ARG A 607 -6.00 -1.12 57.64
CA ARG A 607 -5.18 -1.98 56.77
C ARG A 607 -5.63 -3.45 56.84
N ARG A 608 -5.77 -4.13 55.71
CA ARG A 608 -4.93 -5.25 55.24
C ARG A 608 -5.28 -5.57 53.80
#